data_AF-A0A4U9D3K6-F1
#
_entry.id   AF-A0A4U9D3K6-F1
#
_cell.length_a   1.000
_cell.length_b   1.000
_cell.length_c   1.000
_cell.angle_alpha   90.00
_cell.angle_beta   90.00
_cell.angle_gamma   90.00
#
_symmetry.space_group_name_H-M   'P 1'
#
loop_
_entity.id
_entity.type
_entity.pdbx_description
1 polymer ?
#
loop_
_entity_poly.entity_id
_entity_poly.type
_entity_poly.pdbx_seq_one_letter_code
_entity_poly.pdbx_strand_id
1 'polypeptide(L)'
;MSRHGSPSLAQQVRKGRLDAALVALPLDASGLVLSPLPYQEPLIAALPASWPESSVAGLALRAFNHRPLFWFKRERNPAFFDYTRRMFERAGYTPAYVEEPRSMTFCWPASRAGKG
;
A
#
# COMPACT_ATOMS: atom_id res chain seq x y z
N MET A 1 -5.84 4.11 20.43
CA MET A 1 -6.27 4.83 19.21
C MET A 1 -6.34 3.81 18.07
N SER A 2 -7.54 3.44 17.63
CA SER A 2 -7.69 2.50 16.50
C SER A 2 -7.37 3.22 15.20
N ARG A 3 -6.37 2.72 14.46
CA ARG A 3 -6.01 3.26 13.14
C ARG A 3 -7.09 2.87 12.14
N HIS A 4 -7.96 3.81 11.77
CA HIS A 4 -8.98 3.58 10.74
C HIS A 4 -8.37 3.69 9.34
N GLY A 5 -8.65 2.71 8.48
CA GLY A 5 -8.26 2.78 7.07
C GLY A 5 -9.09 3.81 6.31
N SER A 6 -8.58 4.28 5.17
CA SER A 6 -9.22 5.31 4.34
C SER A 6 -10.69 5.02 3.97
N PRO A 7 -11.11 3.77 3.65
CA PRO A 7 -12.52 3.47 3.40
C PRO A 7 -13.43 3.71 4.62
N SER A 8 -12.95 3.39 5.83
CA SER A 8 -13.71 3.62 7.07
C SER A 8 -13.84 5.12 7.36
N LEU A 9 -12.78 5.90 7.12
CA LEU A 9 -12.81 7.35 7.27
C LEU A 9 -13.79 8.01 6.30
N ALA A 10 -13.76 7.63 5.02
CA ALA A 10 -14.71 8.13 4.03
C ALA A 10 -16.17 7.82 4.43
N GLN A 11 -16.43 6.62 4.98
CA GLN A 11 -17.75 6.26 5.48
C GLN A 11 -18.18 7.11 6.68
N GLN A 12 -17.25 7.46 7.58
CA GLN A 12 -17.55 8.31 8.74
C GLN A 12 -17.90 9.75 8.31
N VAL A 13 -17.19 10.30 7.33
CA VAL A 13 -17.53 11.61 6.74
C VAL A 13 -18.91 11.56 6.08
N ARG A 14 -19.20 10.52 5.28
CA ARG A 14 -20.50 10.33 4.64
C ARG A 14 -21.66 10.24 5.63
N LYS A 15 -21.41 9.69 6.82
CA LYS A 15 -22.40 9.56 7.90
C LYS A 15 -22.50 10.82 8.78
N GLY A 16 -21.77 11.89 8.48
CA GLY A 16 -21.72 13.10 9.30
C GLY A 16 -21.08 12.89 10.68
N ARG A 17 -20.29 11.83 10.86
CA ARG A 17 -19.54 11.57 12.11
C ARG A 17 -18.18 12.28 12.13
N LEU A 18 -17.69 12.64 10.96
CA LEU A 18 -16.50 13.46 10.76
C LEU A 18 -16.85 14.54 9.75
N ASP A 19 -16.34 15.75 9.92
CA ASP A 19 -16.53 16.83 8.96
C ASP A 19 -15.62 16.68 7.74
N ALA A 20 -14.41 16.14 7.95
CA ALA A 20 -13.42 15.88 6.93
C ALA A 20 -12.49 14.73 7.34
N ALA A 21 -11.81 14.12 6.36
CA ALA A 21 -10.79 13.10 6.60
C ALA A 21 -9.69 13.13 5.54
N LEU A 22 -8.45 12.88 5.96
CA LEU A 22 -7.33 12.60 5.06
C LEU A 22 -7.37 11.14 4.64
N VAL A 23 -7.32 10.90 3.33
CA VAL A 23 -7.48 9.57 2.74
C VAL A 23 -6.48 9.33 1.61
N ALA A 24 -6.06 8.08 1.44
CA ALA A 24 -5.24 7.65 0.32
C ALA A 24 -6.15 7.08 -0.80
N LEU A 25 -6.01 7.63 -2.00
CA LEU A 25 -6.74 7.16 -3.19
C LEU A 25 -5.99 5.99 -3.86
N PRO A 26 -6.71 5.12 -4.59
CA PRO A 26 -8.16 5.16 -4.83
C PRO A 26 -9.00 4.51 -3.72
N LEU A 27 -10.23 5.00 -3.56
CA LEU A 27 -11.30 4.46 -2.72
C LEU A 27 -12.67 4.92 -3.26
N ASP A 28 -13.77 4.33 -2.79
CA ASP A 28 -15.13 4.78 -3.13
C ASP A 28 -15.50 6.10 -2.42
N ALA A 29 -15.34 7.20 -3.14
CA ALA A 29 -15.63 8.55 -2.67
C ALA A 29 -17.02 9.05 -3.11
N SER A 30 -17.94 8.16 -3.50
CA SER A 30 -19.28 8.56 -3.96
C SER A 30 -20.01 9.43 -2.92
N GLY A 31 -20.56 10.56 -3.36
CA GLY A 31 -21.24 11.52 -2.48
C GLY A 31 -20.31 12.30 -1.54
N LEU A 32 -18.99 12.29 -1.76
CA LEU A 32 -18.01 13.10 -1.04
C LEU A 32 -17.31 14.06 -2.02
N VAL A 33 -16.97 15.25 -1.52
CA VAL A 33 -16.10 16.18 -2.25
C VAL A 33 -14.65 15.81 -1.95
N LEU A 34 -13.85 15.62 -3.00
CA LEU A 34 -12.41 15.38 -2.89
C LEU A 34 -11.64 16.66 -3.16
N SER A 35 -10.80 17.07 -2.21
CA SER A 35 -9.84 18.16 -2.41
C SER A 35 -8.43 17.55 -2.52
N PRO A 36 -7.81 17.52 -3.72
CA PRO A 36 -6.48 16.97 -3.87
C PRO A 36 -5.45 17.82 -3.15
N LEU A 37 -4.56 17.18 -2.40
CA LEU A 37 -3.41 17.85 -1.82
C LEU A 37 -2.32 18.03 -2.89
N PRO A 38 -1.59 19.16 -2.92
CA PRO A 38 -0.47 19.38 -3.84
C PRO A 38 0.77 18.60 -3.39
N TYR A 39 0.61 17.31 -3.12
CA TYR A 39 1.64 16.41 -2.62
C TYR A 39 1.46 15.04 -3.27
N GLN A 40 2.53 14.53 -3.87
CA GLN A 40 2.59 13.17 -4.39
C GLN A 40 3.55 12.38 -3.51
N GLU A 41 3.04 11.34 -2.88
CA GLU A 41 3.86 10.45 -2.06
C GLU A 41 4.56 9.43 -2.95
N PRO A 42 5.90 9.37 -2.96
CA PRO A 42 6.61 8.38 -3.76
C PRO A 42 6.36 6.98 -3.20
N LEU A 43 6.25 5.99 -4.09
CA LEU A 43 6.24 4.59 -3.68
C LEU A 43 7.66 4.17 -3.26
N ILE A 44 7.82 3.73 -2.01
CA ILE A 44 9.10 3.32 -1.44
C ILE A 44 9.06 1.81 -1.17
N ALA A 45 10.14 1.10 -1.52
CA ALA A 45 10.32 -0.30 -1.19
C ALA A 45 11.19 -0.44 0.07
N ALA A 46 10.70 -1.16 1.08
CA ALA A 46 11.50 -1.56 2.23
C ALA A 46 12.15 -2.92 1.92
N LEU A 47 13.47 -2.97 1.85
CA LEU A 47 14.23 -4.16 1.45
C LEU A 47 15.10 -4.66 2.61
N PRO A 48 15.33 -5.99 2.71
CA PRO A 48 16.41 -6.52 3.55
C PRO A 48 17.77 -5.96 3.09
N ALA A 49 18.62 -5.59 4.04
CA ALA A 49 19.96 -5.07 3.75
C ALA A 49 20.90 -6.10 3.06
N SER A 50 20.52 -7.39 3.07
CA SER A 50 21.25 -8.46 2.39
C SER A 50 20.94 -8.53 0.88
N TRP A 51 19.90 -7.82 0.40
CA TRP A 51 19.57 -7.82 -1.01
C TRP A 51 20.46 -6.83 -1.77
N PRO A 52 21.04 -7.21 -2.92
CA PRO A 52 21.89 -6.31 -3.71
C PRO A 52 21.22 -4.97 -4.05
N GLU A 53 19.90 -4.99 -4.24
CA GLU A 53 19.08 -3.83 -4.56
C GLU A 53 18.93 -2.83 -3.40
N SER A 54 19.30 -3.19 -2.17
CA SER A 54 19.29 -2.23 -1.05
C SER A 54 20.32 -1.11 -1.20
N SER A 55 21.29 -1.29 -2.10
CA SER A 55 22.44 -0.38 -2.27
C SER A 55 22.28 0.58 -3.45
N VAL A 56 21.15 0.54 -4.17
CA VAL A 56 20.92 1.37 -5.36
C VAL A 56 19.77 2.36 -5.14
N ALA A 57 19.90 3.57 -5.69
CA ALA A 57 18.93 4.65 -5.49
C ALA A 57 17.65 4.50 -6.34
N GLY A 58 17.72 3.75 -7.44
CA GLY A 58 16.61 3.56 -8.38
C GLY A 58 16.25 2.10 -8.51
N LEU A 59 14.98 1.78 -8.25
CA LEU A 59 14.48 0.42 -8.23
C LEU A 59 13.51 0.18 -9.39
N ALA A 60 13.83 -0.79 -10.23
CA ALA A 60 12.88 -1.29 -11.23
C ALA A 60 12.03 -2.40 -10.61
N LEU A 61 10.70 -2.27 -10.62
CA LEU A 61 9.80 -3.27 -10.01
C LEU A 61 10.08 -4.70 -10.50
N ARG A 62 10.34 -4.86 -11.81
CA ARG A 62 10.70 -6.16 -12.42
C ARG A 62 11.92 -6.85 -11.80
N ALA A 63 12.83 -6.11 -11.17
CA ALA A 63 14.00 -6.67 -10.49
C ALA A 63 13.61 -7.51 -9.26
N PHE A 64 12.41 -7.30 -8.73
CA PHE A 64 11.85 -8.04 -7.60
C PHE A 64 10.88 -9.13 -8.03
N ASN A 65 10.80 -9.47 -9.32
CA ASN A 65 9.94 -10.57 -9.76
C ASN A 65 10.27 -11.84 -8.99
N HIS A 66 9.21 -12.57 -8.61
CA HIS A 66 9.29 -13.80 -7.81
C HIS A 66 9.79 -13.64 -6.38
N ARG A 67 10.18 -12.43 -5.94
CA ARG A 67 10.48 -12.15 -4.54
C ARG A 67 9.19 -12.00 -3.74
N PRO A 68 9.22 -12.32 -2.43
CA PRO A 68 8.07 -12.13 -1.58
C PRO A 68 7.74 -10.64 -1.47
N LEU A 69 6.45 -10.32 -1.55
CA LEU A 69 5.92 -8.98 -1.28
C LEU A 69 4.82 -9.09 -0.23
N PHE A 70 4.99 -8.44 0.91
CA PHE A 70 3.89 -8.28 1.86
C PHE A 70 2.76 -7.48 1.24
N TRP A 71 1.57 -8.08 1.24
CA TRP A 71 0.40 -7.53 0.58
C TRP A 71 -0.85 -7.72 1.43
N PHE A 72 -1.70 -6.70 1.41
CA PHE A 72 -2.94 -6.69 2.18
C PHE A 72 -4.07 -7.40 1.41
N LYS A 73 -5.07 -7.91 2.14
CA LYS A 73 -6.23 -8.58 1.50
C LYS A 73 -7.13 -7.58 0.80
N ARG A 74 -7.69 -7.99 -0.35
CA ARG A 74 -8.53 -7.13 -1.21
C ARG A 74 -9.72 -6.53 -0.46
N GLU A 75 -10.31 -7.23 0.50
CA GLU A 75 -11.50 -6.80 1.26
C GLU A 75 -11.24 -5.53 2.08
N ARG A 76 -9.97 -5.25 2.44
CA ARG A 76 -9.60 -4.06 3.22
C ARG A 76 -9.73 -2.77 2.40
N ASN A 77 -9.40 -2.81 1.11
CA ASN A 77 -9.59 -1.71 0.18
C ASN A 77 -9.55 -2.24 -1.28
N PRO A 78 -10.71 -2.65 -1.85
CA PRO A 78 -10.75 -3.24 -3.18
C PRO A 78 -10.26 -2.29 -4.27
N ALA A 79 -10.60 -1.00 -4.17
CA ALA A 79 -10.22 0.00 -5.17
C ALA A 79 -8.70 0.18 -5.22
N PHE A 80 -8.05 0.35 -4.06
CA PHE A 80 -6.59 0.48 -3.99
C PHE A 80 -5.87 -0.80 -4.40
N PHE A 81 -6.40 -1.97 -4.01
CA PHE A 81 -5.88 -3.26 -4.41
C PHE A 81 -5.86 -3.41 -5.93
N ASP A 82 -7.02 -3.24 -6.57
CA ASP A 82 -7.19 -3.45 -8.01
C ASP A 82 -6.38 -2.42 -8.83
N TYR A 83 -6.33 -1.17 -8.37
CA TYR A 83 -5.52 -0.12 -8.99
C TYR A 83 -4.03 -0.46 -8.96
N THR A 84 -3.52 -0.84 -7.79
CA THR A 84 -2.08 -1.12 -7.65
C THR A 84 -1.69 -2.40 -8.39
N ARG A 85 -2.56 -3.41 -8.40
CA ARG A 85 -2.39 -4.63 -9.23
C ARG A 85 -2.23 -4.31 -10.70
N ARG A 86 -3.10 -3.46 -11.27
CA ARG A 86 -2.98 -3.02 -12.68
C ARG A 86 -1.68 -2.26 -12.95
N MET A 87 -1.23 -1.44 -12.01
CA MET A 87 0.05 -0.72 -12.14
C MET A 87 1.24 -1.69 -12.14
N PHE A 88 1.21 -2.71 -11.26
CA PHE A 88 2.23 -3.76 -11.22
C PHE A 88 2.23 -4.59 -12.50
N GLU A 89 1.06 -5.00 -13.00
CA GLU A 89 0.91 -5.74 -14.26
C GLU A 89 1.49 -4.95 -15.45
N ARG A 90 1.15 -3.66 -15.57
CA ARG A 90 1.69 -2.77 -16.61
C ARG A 90 3.21 -2.60 -16.52
N ALA A 91 3.77 -2.65 -15.32
CA ALA A 91 5.20 -2.57 -15.08
C ALA A 91 5.94 -3.92 -15.28
N GLY A 92 5.21 -5.00 -15.61
CA GLY A 92 5.77 -6.35 -15.71
C GLY A 92 6.23 -6.92 -14.36
N TYR A 93 5.63 -6.45 -13.26
CA TYR A 93 5.97 -6.85 -11.91
C TYR A 93 5.07 -7.99 -11.43
N THR A 94 5.66 -9.16 -11.19
CA THR A 94 4.98 -10.39 -10.76
C THR A 94 5.62 -10.90 -9.46
N PRO A 95 5.32 -10.30 -8.30
CA PRO A 95 5.85 -10.76 -7.02
C PRO A 95 5.16 -12.04 -6.52
N ALA A 96 5.82 -12.73 -5.60
CA ALA A 96 5.17 -13.75 -4.78
C ALA A 96 4.43 -13.05 -3.62
N TYR A 97 3.10 -12.95 -3.69
CA TYR A 97 2.33 -12.28 -2.65
C TYR A 97 2.35 -13.08 -1.33
N VAL A 98 2.71 -12.40 -0.25
CA VAL A 98 2.69 -12.93 1.12
C VAL A 98 1.73 -12.08 1.94
N GLU A 99 0.90 -12.70 2.78
CA GLU A 99 -0.03 -11.95 3.63
C GLU A 99 0.72 -11.00 4.57
N GLU A 100 0.32 -9.72 4.58
CA GLU A 100 0.88 -8.72 5.49
C GLU A 100 0.73 -9.19 6.96
N PRO A 101 1.79 -9.14 7.78
CA PRO A 101 1.69 -9.40 9.20
C PRO A 101 0.69 -8.44 9.88
N ARG A 102 0.08 -8.89 10.98
CA ARG A 102 -0.97 -8.14 11.70
C ARG A 102 -0.57 -6.72 12.16
N SER A 103 0.73 -6.41 12.20
CA SER A 103 1.25 -5.09 12.58
C SER A 103 2.55 -4.76 11.83
N MET A 104 2.75 -3.48 11.52
CA MET A 104 3.97 -2.94 10.91
C MET A 104 5.22 -3.24 11.74
N THR A 105 5.10 -3.33 13.07
CA THR A 105 6.17 -3.77 13.98
C THR A 105 6.71 -5.17 13.63
N PHE A 106 5.87 -6.02 13.04
CA PHE A 106 6.25 -7.38 12.64
C PHE A 106 6.69 -7.47 11.18
N CYS A 107 6.38 -6.46 10.37
CA CYS A 107 6.80 -6.36 8.97
C CYS A 107 8.32 -6.13 8.88
N TRP A 108 8.86 -5.20 9.68
CA TRP A 108 10.29 -4.84 9.65
C TRP A 108 11.24 -6.02 9.98
N PRO A 109 11.01 -6.84 11.02
CA PRO A 109 11.82 -8.02 11.29
C PRO A 109 11.70 -9.11 10.20
N ALA A 110 10.51 -9.29 9.62
CA ALA A 110 10.28 -10.28 8.58
C ALA A 110 10.96 -9.87 7.25
N SER A 111 10.97 -8.57 6.95
CA SER A 111 11.78 -8.02 5.87
C SER A 111 13.27 -8.20 6.13
N ARG A 112 13.79 -7.98 7.35
CA ARG A 112 15.20 -8.30 7.65
C ARG A 112 15.57 -9.77 7.45
N ALA A 113 14.60 -10.68 7.61
CA ALA A 113 14.78 -12.12 7.38
C ALA A 113 14.59 -12.54 5.91
N GLY A 114 14.35 -11.62 4.98
CA GLY A 114 14.15 -11.92 3.55
C GLY A 114 12.80 -12.56 3.23
N LYS A 115 11.82 -12.48 4.14
CA LYS A 115 10.50 -13.15 4.00
C LYS A 115 9.41 -12.28 3.35
N GLY A 116 9.73 -11.04 2.99
CA GLY A 116 8.82 -10.11 2.31
C GLY A 116 9.20 -8.65 2.46
#